data_AF-A0A8I3AJ49-F1
#
_entry.id   AF-A0A8I3AJ49-F1
#
_cell.length_a   1.000
_cell.length_b   1.000
_cell.length_c   1.000
_cell.angle_alpha   90.00
_cell.angle_beta   90.00
_cell.angle_gamma   90.00
#
_symmetry.space_group_name_H-M   'P 1'
#
loop_
_entity.id
_entity.type
_entity.pdbx_description
1 polymer ?
#
loop_
_entity_poly.entity_id
_entity_poly.type
_entity_poly.pdbx_seq_one_letter_code
_entity_poly.pdbx_strand_id
1 'polypeptide(L)'
;MFELFTGWLHQRDAFRRHLDDMIAMVSDAPEETSECFHWALVNLHIFAAKHDLDQLQDVAIDALQDLYLRCDWDVTPEFVTFLFGERGARTTMRLRRWATAMVAWSIAGGPCHPRDQDANCLFEPLLKQFSDFNAEYVLHVAKLNKGKLDARIKNPQLRIPANKLRNDERQFGFRQCSFHTHRAAVGERRCPHAATSMELDNYPMLVPLIIDIVPYKSSRFIKHVKSPSCPAAPLRHYAYPAEVPRPLQAARPLANAAVAG
;
A
#
# COMPACT_ATOMS: atom_id res chain seq x y z
N MET A 1 -3.33 16.66 3.32
CA MET A 1 -2.16 15.88 3.78
C MET A 1 -1.57 16.44 5.07
N PHE A 2 -1.12 17.71 5.11
CA PHE A 2 -0.47 18.27 6.31
C PHE A 2 -1.34 18.21 7.57
N GLU A 3 -2.65 18.40 7.45
CA GLU A 3 -3.59 18.23 8.58
C GLU A 3 -3.59 16.81 9.15
N LEU A 4 -3.46 15.78 8.31
CA LEU A 4 -3.32 14.39 8.78
C LEU A 4 -2.00 14.20 9.51
N PHE A 5 -0.91 14.81 9.02
CA PHE A 5 0.39 14.74 9.67
C PHE A 5 0.39 15.45 11.03
N THR A 6 -0.19 16.65 11.13
CA THR A 6 -0.30 17.36 12.41
C THR A 6 -1.21 16.61 13.39
N GLY A 7 -2.32 16.04 12.91
CA GLY A 7 -3.17 15.15 13.70
C GLY A 7 -2.39 13.96 14.28
N TRP A 8 -1.58 13.29 13.45
CA TRP A 8 -0.72 12.20 13.91
C TRP A 8 0.32 12.65 14.95
N LEU A 9 0.96 13.80 14.76
CA LEU A 9 1.95 14.33 15.69
C LEU A 9 1.36 14.59 17.09
N HIS A 10 0.14 15.13 17.14
CA HIS A 10 -0.50 15.49 18.40
C HIS A 10 -1.24 14.32 19.07
N GLN A 11 -1.71 13.33 18.30
CA GLN A 11 -2.62 12.29 18.79
C GLN A 11 -2.23 10.89 18.29
N ARG A 12 -0.96 10.51 18.44
CA ARG A 12 -0.42 9.24 17.93
C ARG A 12 -1.30 8.00 18.21
N ASP A 13 -1.76 7.84 19.45
CA ASP A 13 -2.52 6.66 19.87
C ASP A 13 -3.98 6.68 19.39
N ALA A 14 -4.55 7.86 19.17
CA ALA A 14 -5.93 8.02 18.69
C ALA A 14 -6.00 8.20 17.17
N PHE A 15 -4.88 8.45 16.50
CA PHE A 15 -4.83 8.79 15.08
C PHE A 15 -5.45 7.72 14.19
N ARG A 16 -5.27 6.44 14.55
CA ARG A 16 -5.89 5.36 13.78
C ARG A 16 -7.42 5.41 13.83
N ARG A 17 -8.00 5.59 15.02
CA ARG A 17 -9.45 5.77 15.19
C ARG A 17 -9.96 7.01 14.45
N HIS A 18 -9.20 8.11 14.53
CA HIS A 18 -9.53 9.32 13.79
C HIS A 18 -9.58 9.09 12.27
N LEU A 19 -8.65 8.31 11.70
CA LEU A 19 -8.70 7.93 10.29
C LEU A 19 -9.90 7.04 9.97
N ASP A 20 -10.26 6.10 10.85
CA ASP A 20 -11.45 5.25 10.68
C ASP A 20 -12.73 6.08 10.63
N ASP A 21 -12.85 7.08 11.51
CA ASP A 21 -13.98 8.02 11.51
C ASP A 21 -14.01 8.87 10.23
N MET A 22 -12.85 9.36 9.77
CA MET A 22 -12.75 10.11 8.51
C MET A 22 -13.14 9.25 7.31
N ILE A 23 -12.65 8.01 7.22
CA ILE A 23 -13.01 7.06 6.16
C ILE A 23 -14.53 6.83 6.14
N ALA A 24 -15.14 6.67 7.31
CA ALA A 24 -16.58 6.49 7.42
C ALA A 24 -17.37 7.71 6.95
N MET A 25 -16.87 8.92 7.21
CA MET A 25 -17.51 10.15 6.73
C MET A 25 -17.32 10.37 5.23
N VAL A 26 -16.11 10.13 4.69
CA VAL A 26 -15.84 10.42 3.27
C VAL A 26 -16.47 9.40 2.34
N SER A 27 -16.61 8.13 2.76
CA SER A 27 -17.24 7.09 1.92
C SER A 27 -18.68 7.41 1.55
N ASP A 28 -19.35 8.18 2.39
CA ASP A 28 -20.76 8.57 2.23
C ASP A 28 -20.87 9.98 1.62
N ALA A 29 -19.74 10.64 1.35
CA ALA A 29 -19.64 11.98 0.78
C ALA A 29 -19.51 11.94 -0.76
N PRO A 30 -19.57 13.10 -1.44
CA PRO A 30 -19.31 13.18 -2.88
C PRO A 30 -17.95 12.60 -3.26
N GLU A 31 -17.86 12.03 -4.47
CA GLU A 31 -16.67 11.36 -5.00
C GLU A 31 -15.42 12.24 -4.91
N GLU A 32 -15.53 13.55 -5.19
CA GLU A 32 -14.39 14.47 -5.13
C GLU A 32 -13.79 14.58 -3.73
N THR A 33 -14.61 14.41 -2.68
CA THR A 33 -14.14 14.44 -1.29
C THR A 33 -13.32 13.19 -0.98
N SER A 34 -13.82 12.03 -1.40
CA SER A 34 -13.10 10.76 -1.25
C SER A 34 -11.81 10.73 -2.05
N GLU A 35 -11.81 11.26 -3.28
CA GLU A 35 -10.59 11.39 -4.10
C GLU A 35 -9.56 12.33 -3.46
N CYS A 36 -10.00 13.47 -2.92
CA CYS A 36 -9.12 14.39 -2.20
C CYS A 36 -8.48 13.69 -0.98
N PHE A 37 -9.28 12.90 -0.25
CA PHE A 37 -8.79 12.13 0.89
C PHE A 37 -7.84 11.01 0.48
N HIS A 38 -8.12 10.31 -0.62
CA HIS A 38 -7.21 9.34 -1.25
C HIS A 38 -5.83 9.96 -1.49
N TRP A 39 -5.78 11.10 -2.20
CA TRP A 39 -4.51 11.76 -2.49
C TRP A 39 -3.84 12.31 -1.24
N ALA A 40 -4.59 12.71 -0.23
CA ALA A 40 -4.04 13.11 1.07
C ALA A 40 -3.32 11.94 1.76
N LEU A 41 -3.89 10.72 1.74
CA LEU A 41 -3.29 9.50 2.29
C LEU A 41 -2.06 9.04 1.50
N VAL A 42 -2.14 9.06 0.16
CA VAL A 42 -1.00 8.74 -0.71
C VAL A 42 0.18 9.68 -0.44
N ASN A 43 -0.09 10.98 -0.37
CA ASN A 43 0.94 11.97 -0.09
C ASN A 43 1.47 11.84 1.35
N LEU A 44 0.64 11.50 2.33
CA LEU A 44 1.07 11.24 3.71
C LEU A 44 2.01 10.04 3.77
N HIS A 45 1.68 8.95 3.06
CA HIS A 45 2.54 7.77 2.96
C HIS A 45 3.90 8.12 2.34
N ILE A 46 3.92 8.85 1.22
CA ILE A 46 5.16 9.25 0.55
C ILE A 46 5.99 10.20 1.44
N PHE A 47 5.33 11.14 2.12
CA PHE A 47 5.96 12.04 3.08
C PHE A 47 6.61 11.23 4.22
N ALA A 48 5.87 10.32 4.84
CA ALA A 48 6.37 9.45 5.89
C ALA A 48 7.59 8.63 5.42
N ALA A 49 7.54 8.10 4.19
CA ALA A 49 8.65 7.35 3.58
C ALA A 49 9.92 8.21 3.39
N LYS A 50 9.77 9.48 3.02
CA LYS A 50 10.90 10.41 2.84
C LYS A 50 11.58 10.79 4.15
N HIS A 51 10.83 10.73 5.26
CA HIS A 51 11.29 11.11 6.60
C HIS A 51 11.53 9.91 7.52
N ASP A 52 11.57 8.69 6.96
CA ASP A 52 11.77 7.44 7.71
C ASP A 52 10.78 7.26 8.88
N LEU A 53 9.54 7.73 8.71
CA LEU A 53 8.44 7.60 9.68
C LEU A 53 7.66 6.31 9.42
N ASP A 54 8.30 5.16 9.66
CA ASP A 54 7.76 3.83 9.28
C ASP A 54 6.35 3.56 9.84
N GLN A 55 6.06 3.96 11.08
CA GLN A 55 4.73 3.79 11.69
C GLN A 55 3.65 4.61 10.99
N LEU A 56 3.95 5.85 10.62
CA LEU A 56 3.01 6.71 9.89
C LEU A 56 2.81 6.18 8.47
N GLN A 57 3.87 5.64 7.86
CA GLN A 57 3.80 5.00 6.57
C GLN A 57 2.89 3.76 6.60
N ASP A 58 2.99 2.91 7.63
CA ASP A 58 2.12 1.74 7.85
C ASP A 58 0.66 2.16 8.05
N VAL A 59 0.40 3.15 8.91
CA VAL A 59 -0.96 3.64 9.17
C VAL A 59 -1.59 4.26 7.92
N ALA A 60 -0.83 4.99 7.12
CA ALA A 60 -1.33 5.62 5.89
C ALA A 60 -1.71 4.60 4.83
N ILE A 61 -0.87 3.58 4.56
CA ILE A 61 -1.24 2.51 3.60
C ILE A 61 -2.35 1.62 4.14
N ASP A 62 -2.45 1.50 5.47
CA ASP A 62 -3.54 0.81 6.12
C ASP A 62 -4.88 1.53 5.89
N ALA A 63 -4.93 2.83 6.12
CA ALA A 63 -6.13 3.64 5.86
C ALA A 63 -6.49 3.70 4.36
N LEU A 64 -5.50 3.70 3.48
CA LEU A 64 -5.73 3.66 2.04
C LEU A 64 -6.44 2.37 1.60
N GLN A 65 -6.00 1.21 2.13
CA GLN A 65 -6.66 -0.07 1.87
C GLN A 65 -8.13 -0.06 2.35
N ASP A 66 -8.40 0.51 3.52
CA ASP A 66 -9.76 0.59 4.06
C ASP A 66 -10.66 1.53 3.28
N LEU A 67 -10.12 2.66 2.82
CA LEU A 67 -10.84 3.58 1.94
C LEU A 67 -11.27 2.87 0.66
N TYR A 68 -10.34 2.14 0.02
CA TYR A 68 -10.64 1.37 -1.20
C TYR A 68 -11.68 0.29 -0.96
N LEU A 69 -11.58 -0.43 0.15
CA LEU A 69 -12.56 -1.47 0.52
C LEU A 69 -13.95 -0.87 0.73
N ARG A 70 -14.02 0.27 1.44
CA ARG A 70 -15.29 0.89 1.82
C ARG A 70 -15.98 1.57 0.65
N CYS A 71 -15.22 2.17 -0.26
CA CYS A 71 -15.74 2.79 -1.47
C CYS A 71 -15.90 1.81 -2.64
N ASP A 72 -15.54 0.53 -2.45
CA ASP A 72 -15.53 -0.50 -3.51
C ASP A 72 -14.74 -0.06 -4.75
N TRP A 73 -13.56 0.50 -4.53
CA TRP A 73 -12.72 1.06 -5.59
C TRP A 73 -11.69 0.09 -6.12
N ASP A 74 -11.48 0.14 -7.43
CA ASP A 74 -10.33 -0.45 -8.10
C ASP A 74 -9.17 0.55 -8.24
N VAL A 75 -7.96 0.03 -8.49
CA VAL A 75 -6.82 0.87 -8.85
C VAL A 75 -7.01 1.38 -10.27
N THR A 76 -6.70 2.65 -10.51
CA THR A 76 -6.81 3.27 -11.82
C THR A 76 -5.47 3.31 -12.58
N PRO A 77 -5.50 3.39 -13.92
CA PRO A 77 -4.31 3.64 -14.75
C PRO A 77 -3.53 4.90 -14.35
N GLU A 78 -4.23 5.96 -13.93
CA GLU A 78 -3.62 7.22 -13.48
C GLU A 78 -2.80 7.01 -12.20
N PHE A 79 -3.34 6.24 -11.25
CA PHE A 79 -2.62 5.94 -10.02
C PHE A 79 -1.37 5.08 -10.28
N VAL A 80 -1.45 4.10 -11.18
CA VAL A 80 -0.28 3.31 -11.61
C VAL A 80 0.75 4.21 -12.29
N THR A 81 0.32 5.10 -13.19
CA THR A 81 1.19 6.06 -13.88
C THR A 81 1.88 6.99 -12.89
N PHE A 82 1.16 7.49 -11.88
CA PHE A 82 1.74 8.28 -10.80
C PHE A 82 2.83 7.51 -10.03
N LEU A 83 2.56 6.25 -9.67
CA LEU A 83 3.49 5.44 -8.88
C LEU A 83 4.74 5.02 -9.66
N PHE A 84 4.60 4.68 -10.93
CA PHE A 84 5.68 4.11 -11.76
C PHE A 84 6.36 5.10 -12.70
N GLY A 85 5.68 6.18 -13.09
CA GLY A 85 6.20 7.22 -13.98
C GLY A 85 6.71 8.47 -13.27
N GLU A 86 5.97 8.99 -12.29
CA GLU A 86 6.26 10.33 -11.71
C GLU A 86 7.06 10.28 -10.40
N ARG A 87 6.98 9.18 -9.67
CA ARG A 87 7.54 9.06 -8.32
C ARG A 87 8.65 8.00 -8.23
N GLY A 88 9.67 8.32 -7.43
CA GLY A 88 10.81 7.43 -7.21
C GLY A 88 10.44 6.15 -6.43
N ALA A 89 10.96 5.01 -6.90
CA ALA A 89 10.63 3.68 -6.39
C ALA A 89 10.80 3.51 -4.87
N ARG A 90 11.80 4.17 -4.26
CA ARG A 90 12.09 4.03 -2.83
C ARG A 90 10.94 4.49 -1.93
N THR A 91 10.33 5.64 -2.25
CA THR A 91 9.28 6.24 -1.41
C THR A 91 7.90 5.66 -1.69
N THR A 92 7.71 5.05 -2.86
CA THR A 92 6.43 4.46 -3.29
C THR A 92 6.41 2.93 -3.24
N MET A 93 7.49 2.26 -2.87
CA MET A 93 7.61 0.79 -2.93
C MET A 93 6.42 0.04 -2.32
N ARG A 94 5.93 0.45 -1.13
CA ARG A 94 4.79 -0.23 -0.48
C ARG A 94 3.49 -0.02 -1.25
N LEU A 95 3.25 1.20 -1.74
CA LEU A 95 2.11 1.52 -2.62
C LEU A 95 2.20 0.78 -3.95
N ARG A 96 3.38 0.71 -4.59
CA ARG A 96 3.61 -0.04 -5.84
C ARG A 96 3.28 -1.52 -5.67
N ARG A 97 3.72 -2.14 -4.58
CA ARG A 97 3.42 -3.55 -4.27
C ARG A 97 1.92 -3.80 -4.09
N TRP A 98 1.26 -2.91 -3.35
CA TRP A 98 -0.18 -3.01 -3.13
C TRP A 98 -0.96 -2.77 -4.42
N ALA A 99 -0.65 -1.71 -5.17
CA ALA A 99 -1.26 -1.42 -6.47
C ALA A 99 -1.04 -2.54 -7.49
N THR A 100 0.15 -3.14 -7.52
CA THR A 100 0.44 -4.31 -8.36
C THR A 100 -0.43 -5.51 -7.99
N ALA A 101 -0.66 -5.73 -6.69
CA ALA A 101 -1.56 -6.78 -6.23
C ALA A 101 -3.01 -6.50 -6.65
N MET A 102 -3.47 -5.24 -6.54
CA MET A 102 -4.80 -4.80 -6.99
C MET A 102 -4.98 -5.07 -8.49
N VAL A 103 -4.03 -4.61 -9.32
CA VAL A 103 -4.07 -4.83 -10.77
C VAL A 103 -4.06 -6.33 -11.11
N ALA A 104 -3.26 -7.15 -10.43
CA ALA A 104 -3.25 -8.59 -10.64
C ALA A 104 -4.58 -9.26 -10.28
N TRP A 105 -5.27 -8.76 -9.24
CA TRP A 105 -6.59 -9.22 -8.86
C TRP A 105 -7.65 -8.80 -9.90
N SER A 106 -7.64 -7.54 -10.35
CA SER A 106 -8.57 -7.04 -11.38
C SER A 106 -8.36 -7.76 -12.73
N ILE A 107 -7.12 -7.94 -13.18
CA ILE A 107 -6.78 -8.69 -14.41
C ILE A 107 -7.24 -10.15 -14.34
N ALA A 108 -7.10 -10.80 -13.18
CA ALA A 108 -7.47 -12.20 -13.03
C ALA A 108 -8.98 -12.44 -13.17
N GLY A 109 -9.80 -11.38 -13.16
CA GLY A 109 -11.25 -11.47 -13.09
C GLY A 109 -11.70 -11.76 -11.67
N GLY A 110 -11.27 -10.92 -10.72
CA GLY A 110 -12.02 -10.75 -9.46
C GLY A 110 -13.50 -10.47 -9.76
N PRO A 111 -14.40 -10.48 -8.76
CA PRO A 111 -15.80 -10.09 -8.95
C PRO A 111 -15.89 -8.62 -9.41
N CYS A 112 -15.69 -8.40 -10.71
CA CYS A 112 -15.78 -7.12 -11.38
C CYS A 112 -17.26 -6.79 -11.63
N HIS A 113 -17.59 -5.51 -11.50
CA HIS A 113 -18.91 -5.00 -11.77
C HIS A 113 -19.16 -5.10 -13.30
N PRO A 114 -20.40 -5.39 -13.77
CA PRO A 114 -20.72 -5.46 -15.20
C PRO A 114 -20.46 -4.20 -16.05
N ARG A 115 -19.89 -3.13 -15.48
CA ARG A 115 -19.46 -1.91 -16.16
C ARG A 115 -17.96 -1.82 -16.41
N ASP A 116 -17.18 -2.81 -15.96
CA ASP A 116 -15.73 -2.72 -16.01
C ASP A 116 -15.21 -3.03 -17.42
N GLN A 117 -14.48 -2.06 -17.99
CA GLN A 117 -13.63 -2.32 -19.15
C GLN A 117 -12.65 -3.44 -18.80
N ASP A 118 -12.36 -4.33 -19.75
CA ASP A 118 -11.43 -5.44 -19.53
C ASP A 118 -10.12 -4.91 -18.91
N ALA A 119 -9.87 -5.26 -17.64
CA ALA A 119 -8.71 -4.80 -16.90
C ALA A 119 -7.40 -5.15 -17.63
N ASN A 120 -7.38 -6.23 -18.43
CA ASN A 120 -6.25 -6.52 -19.30
C ASN A 120 -6.04 -5.40 -20.33
N CYS A 121 -7.09 -4.97 -21.01
CA CYS A 121 -7.01 -3.88 -21.99
C CYS A 121 -6.57 -2.56 -21.35
N LEU A 122 -6.98 -2.30 -20.10
CA LEU A 122 -6.59 -1.09 -19.36
C LEU A 122 -5.11 -1.07 -18.96
N PHE A 123 -4.59 -2.19 -18.46
CA PHE A 123 -3.25 -2.23 -17.86
C PHE A 123 -2.16 -2.79 -18.78
N GLU A 124 -2.49 -3.48 -19.87
CA GLU A 124 -1.50 -3.97 -20.84
C GLU A 124 -0.61 -2.87 -21.44
N PRO A 125 -1.13 -1.68 -21.82
CA PRO A 125 -0.29 -0.58 -22.27
C PRO A 125 0.70 -0.10 -21.19
N LEU A 126 0.25 -0.02 -19.94
CA LEU A 126 1.09 0.40 -18.81
C LEU A 126 2.18 -0.62 -18.47
N LEU A 127 1.86 -1.92 -18.56
CA LEU A 127 2.85 -3.00 -18.41
C LEU A 127 3.92 -2.94 -19.51
N LYS A 128 3.57 -2.52 -20.73
CA LYS A 128 4.55 -2.30 -21.81
C LYS A 128 5.37 -1.03 -21.59
N GLN A 129 4.73 0.04 -21.11
CA GLN A 129 5.35 1.34 -20.92
C GLN A 129 6.34 1.37 -19.75
N PHE A 130 5.98 0.76 -18.62
CA PHE A 130 6.76 0.80 -17.38
C PHE A 130 7.40 -0.57 -17.10
N SER A 131 8.68 -0.73 -17.45
CA SER A 131 9.42 -1.99 -17.25
C SER A 131 9.50 -2.43 -15.78
N ASP A 132 9.65 -1.47 -14.86
CA ASP A 132 9.60 -1.73 -13.42
C ASP A 132 8.24 -2.28 -12.99
N PHE A 133 7.14 -1.74 -13.53
CA PHE A 133 5.80 -2.22 -13.23
C PHE A 133 5.60 -3.65 -13.74
N ASN A 134 6.03 -3.94 -14.97
CA ASN A 134 5.99 -5.28 -15.53
C ASN A 134 6.77 -6.28 -14.68
N ALA A 135 7.99 -5.92 -14.27
CA ALA A 135 8.82 -6.77 -13.44
C ALA A 135 8.16 -7.07 -12.08
N GLU A 136 7.61 -6.04 -11.42
CA GLU A 136 6.88 -6.21 -10.16
C GLU A 136 5.62 -7.08 -10.32
N TYR A 137 4.86 -6.88 -11.40
CA TYR A 137 3.68 -7.67 -11.74
C TYR A 137 4.00 -9.15 -11.98
N VAL A 138 4.96 -9.45 -12.85
CA VAL A 138 5.39 -10.83 -13.15
C VAL A 138 5.89 -11.53 -11.88
N LEU A 139 6.68 -10.83 -11.05
CA LEU A 139 7.14 -11.36 -9.77
C LEU A 139 6.00 -11.61 -8.78
N HIS A 140 4.98 -10.75 -8.77
CA HIS A 140 3.80 -10.93 -7.93
C HIS A 140 3.01 -12.18 -8.34
N VAL A 141 2.65 -12.30 -9.61
CA VAL A 141 1.91 -13.44 -10.16
C VAL A 141 2.69 -14.75 -9.96
N ALA A 142 3.99 -14.76 -10.21
CA ALA A 142 4.84 -15.94 -9.95
C ALA A 142 4.82 -16.38 -8.48
N LYS A 143 4.75 -15.44 -7.53
CA LYS A 143 4.64 -15.75 -6.10
C LYS A 143 3.28 -16.33 -5.73
N LEU A 144 2.19 -15.79 -6.28
CA LEU A 144 0.85 -16.36 -6.09
C LEU A 144 0.81 -17.80 -6.60
N ASN A 145 1.29 -18.05 -7.82
CA ASN A 145 1.37 -19.38 -8.41
C ASN A 145 2.21 -20.35 -7.58
N LYS A 146 3.40 -19.92 -7.12
CA LYS A 146 4.24 -20.73 -6.23
C LYS A 146 3.55 -21.05 -4.90
N GLY A 147 2.74 -20.12 -4.40
CA GLY A 147 1.93 -20.29 -3.19
C GLY A 147 0.65 -21.10 -3.39
N LYS A 148 0.34 -21.52 -4.63
CA LYS A 148 -0.96 -22.10 -5.02
C LYS A 148 -2.14 -21.22 -4.60
N LEU A 149 -1.97 -19.90 -4.70
CA LEU A 149 -3.00 -18.92 -4.41
C LEU A 149 -3.65 -18.48 -5.71
N ASP A 150 -4.97 -18.46 -5.74
CA ASP A 150 -5.73 -17.96 -6.88
C ASP A 150 -5.82 -16.43 -6.82
N ALA A 151 -5.30 -15.77 -7.85
CA ALA A 151 -5.32 -14.32 -7.96
C ALA A 151 -6.75 -13.75 -8.00
N ARG A 152 -7.77 -14.53 -8.38
CA ARG A 152 -9.19 -14.10 -8.40
C ARG A 152 -9.79 -14.00 -7.01
N ILE A 153 -9.30 -14.84 -6.10
CA ILE A 153 -9.83 -14.95 -4.74
C ILE A 153 -9.06 -14.02 -3.80
N LYS A 154 -7.79 -13.73 -4.12
CA LYS A 154 -6.87 -12.99 -3.26
C LYS A 154 -7.06 -11.47 -3.33
N ASN A 155 -8.15 -10.95 -2.75
CA ASN A 155 -8.45 -9.53 -2.74
C ASN A 155 -7.43 -8.74 -1.87
N PRO A 156 -6.65 -7.79 -2.43
CA PRO A 156 -5.69 -6.96 -1.71
C PRO A 156 -6.27 -5.85 -0.84
N GLN A 157 -7.56 -5.55 -0.95
CA GLN A 157 -8.29 -4.66 -0.04
C GLN A 157 -8.60 -5.37 1.29
N LEU A 158 -8.77 -6.70 1.27
CA LEU A 158 -9.07 -7.49 2.45
C LEU A 158 -7.81 -7.79 3.27
N ARG A 159 -7.83 -7.34 4.52
CA ARG A 159 -6.75 -7.57 5.49
C ARG A 159 -7.18 -8.52 6.58
N ILE A 160 -6.36 -9.55 6.80
CA ILE A 160 -6.55 -10.57 7.81
C ILE A 160 -5.67 -10.21 9.03
N PRO A 161 -6.27 -10.00 10.22
CA PRO A 161 -5.54 -9.84 11.47
C PRO A 161 -4.60 -11.02 11.69
N ALA A 162 -3.41 -10.77 12.25
CA ALA A 162 -2.33 -11.74 12.29
C ALA A 162 -2.76 -13.12 12.85
N ASN A 163 -2.27 -14.18 12.22
CA ASN A 163 -2.26 -15.58 12.68
C ASN A 163 -3.54 -16.28 13.18
N LYS A 164 -4.74 -15.72 13.04
CA LYS A 164 -5.99 -16.39 13.48
C LYS A 164 -6.46 -17.54 12.57
N LEU A 165 -6.02 -17.57 11.30
CA LEU A 165 -6.44 -18.55 10.30
C LEU A 165 -5.28 -19.47 9.88
N ARG A 166 -5.50 -20.72 9.51
CA ARG A 166 -4.48 -21.58 8.88
C ARG A 166 -4.15 -21.08 7.47
N ASN A 167 -3.05 -21.52 6.85
CA ASN A 167 -2.60 -20.95 5.57
C ASN A 167 -3.59 -21.20 4.42
N ASP A 168 -4.28 -22.32 4.47
CA ASP A 168 -5.40 -22.72 3.60
C ASP A 168 -6.66 -21.87 3.82
N GLU A 169 -6.89 -21.41 5.05
CA GLU A 169 -8.02 -20.54 5.40
C GLU A 169 -7.76 -19.06 5.01
N ARG A 170 -6.53 -18.68 4.62
CA ARG A 170 -6.14 -17.30 4.26
C ARG A 170 -6.10 -17.03 2.76
N GLN A 171 -6.84 -17.80 1.96
CA GLN A 171 -6.76 -17.68 0.50
C GLN A 171 -7.38 -16.38 -0.03
N PHE A 172 -8.30 -15.76 0.70
CA PHE A 172 -9.10 -14.62 0.24
C PHE A 172 -8.50 -13.22 0.49
N GLY A 173 -7.61 -13.07 1.48
CA GLY A 173 -7.10 -11.75 1.88
C GLY A 173 -5.62 -11.77 2.21
N PHE A 174 -5.00 -10.60 2.25
CA PHE A 174 -3.60 -10.43 2.64
C PHE A 174 -3.47 -10.29 4.16
N ARG A 175 -2.29 -10.58 4.71
CA ARG A 175 -2.07 -10.30 6.14
C ARG A 175 -2.07 -8.78 6.30
N GLN A 176 -2.57 -8.27 7.42
CA GLN A 176 -2.53 -6.83 7.69
C GLN A 176 -1.12 -6.25 7.50
N CYS A 177 -0.09 -6.95 7.96
CA CYS A 177 1.30 -6.51 7.79
C CYS A 177 1.94 -6.89 6.41
N SER A 178 1.17 -7.33 5.38
CA SER A 178 1.69 -7.78 4.07
C SER A 178 2.35 -6.68 3.24
N PHE A 179 1.91 -5.44 3.40
CA PHE A 179 2.43 -4.28 2.67
C PHE A 179 3.25 -3.33 3.56
N HIS A 180 3.45 -3.70 4.82
CA HIS A 180 4.35 -3.02 5.77
C HIS A 180 5.79 -3.45 5.54
N THR A 181 6.73 -2.81 6.24
CA THR A 181 8.08 -3.36 6.38
C THR A 181 8.40 -3.62 7.84
N HIS A 182 8.64 -4.88 8.18
CA HIS A 182 9.19 -5.27 9.46
C HIS A 182 10.71 -5.26 9.35
N ARG A 183 11.36 -4.16 9.71
CA ARG A 183 12.81 -4.15 9.79
C ARG A 183 13.24 -4.90 11.05
N ALA A 184 13.50 -6.20 10.90
CA ALA A 184 14.20 -6.98 11.93
C ALA A 184 15.60 -6.43 12.26
N ALA A 185 16.15 -5.52 11.42
CA ALA A 185 17.50 -5.00 11.54
C ALA A 185 17.68 -3.83 12.52
N VAL A 186 16.60 -3.26 13.09
CA VAL A 186 16.71 -2.07 13.97
C VAL A 186 15.92 -2.25 15.27
N GLY A 187 16.06 -3.39 15.96
CA GLY A 187 15.54 -3.57 17.32
C GLY A 187 14.03 -3.35 17.53
N GLU A 188 13.25 -3.21 16.45
CA GLU A 188 11.82 -2.96 16.53
C GLU A 188 11.09 -4.22 16.98
N ARG A 189 10.20 -4.02 17.95
CA ARG A 189 9.39 -5.06 18.60
C ARG A 189 8.44 -5.72 17.57
N ARG A 190 7.71 -6.77 18.00
CA ARG A 190 6.68 -7.46 17.19
C ARG A 190 5.75 -6.45 16.51
N CYS A 191 5.22 -6.76 15.30
CA CYS A 191 4.24 -5.91 14.56
C CYS A 191 3.24 -5.32 15.59
N PRO A 192 2.96 -4.00 15.63
CA PRO A 192 2.03 -3.42 16.61
C PRO A 192 0.68 -4.15 16.62
N HIS A 193 0.25 -4.60 15.43
CA HIS A 193 -0.95 -5.44 15.24
C HIS A 193 -0.87 -6.83 15.86
N ALA A 194 0.33 -7.34 16.17
CA ALA A 194 0.50 -8.58 16.91
C ALA A 194 0.17 -8.43 18.40
N ALA A 195 0.26 -7.22 18.97
CA ALA A 195 -0.14 -6.92 20.34
C ALA A 195 -1.64 -6.62 20.43
N THR A 196 -2.19 -5.81 19.51
CA THR A 196 -3.63 -5.50 19.46
C THR A 196 -4.49 -6.73 19.15
N SER A 197 -3.93 -7.71 18.43
CA SER A 197 -4.58 -9.01 18.24
C SER A 197 -4.92 -9.72 19.55
N MET A 198 -4.18 -9.47 20.66
CA MET A 198 -4.44 -10.07 21.96
C MET A 198 -5.59 -9.40 22.72
N GLU A 199 -5.89 -8.12 22.48
CA GLU A 199 -6.99 -7.40 23.14
C GLU A 199 -8.35 -7.69 22.47
N LEU A 200 -8.34 -7.95 21.16
CA LEU A 200 -9.53 -8.36 20.38
C LEU A 200 -9.88 -9.84 20.54
N ASP A 201 -9.18 -10.60 21.40
CA ASP A 201 -9.48 -12.00 21.70
C ASP A 201 -10.80 -12.19 22.48
N ASN A 202 -11.45 -11.09 22.91
CA ASN A 202 -12.71 -11.09 23.64
C ASN A 202 -13.97 -10.77 22.81
N TYR A 203 -13.87 -10.55 21.49
CA TYR A 203 -15.03 -10.28 20.63
C TYR A 203 -15.13 -11.25 19.44
N PRO A 204 -16.24 -11.97 19.26
CA PRO A 204 -16.44 -12.80 18.08
C PRO A 204 -16.61 -11.89 16.84
N MET A 205 -15.65 -11.93 15.91
CA MET A 205 -15.80 -11.33 14.59
C MET A 205 -16.90 -12.08 13.82
N LEU A 206 -18.10 -11.49 13.77
CA LEU A 206 -19.15 -11.88 12.84
C LEU A 206 -18.84 -11.26 11.47
N VAL A 207 -18.34 -12.07 10.55
CA VAL A 207 -18.39 -11.76 9.11
C VAL A 207 -19.52 -12.60 8.52
N PRO A 208 -20.55 -12.00 7.89
CA PRO A 208 -21.51 -12.75 7.09
C PRO A 208 -20.81 -13.26 5.82
N LEU A 209 -20.29 -14.49 5.86
CA LEU A 209 -19.83 -15.20 4.66
C LEU A 209 -21.05 -15.80 3.96
N ILE A 210 -21.62 -15.09 2.98
CA ILE A 210 -22.42 -15.72 1.93
C ILE A 210 -21.47 -15.99 0.77
N ILE A 211 -20.78 -17.13 0.82
CA ILE A 211 -20.12 -17.70 -0.36
C ILE A 211 -20.52 -19.17 -0.39
N ASP A 212 -21.44 -19.51 -1.30
CA ASP A 212 -21.81 -20.89 -1.62
C ASP A 212 -20.64 -21.57 -2.33
N ILE A 213 -19.68 -22.08 -1.56
CA ILE A 213 -18.59 -22.91 -2.08
C ILE A 213 -19.06 -24.37 -2.07
N VAL A 214 -19.37 -24.90 -3.26
CA VAL A 214 -19.52 -26.34 -3.49
C VAL A 214 -18.21 -27.04 -3.11
N PRO A 215 -18.21 -28.03 -2.20
CA PRO A 215 -16.97 -28.55 -1.60
C PRO A 215 -16.21 -29.44 -2.58
N TYR A 216 -15.07 -28.95 -3.09
CA TYR A 216 -14.08 -29.78 -3.79
C TYR A 216 -13.27 -30.58 -2.76
N LYS A 217 -13.49 -31.90 -2.73
CA LYS A 217 -12.70 -32.83 -1.91
C LYS A 217 -11.33 -33.04 -2.54
N SER A 218 -10.27 -32.62 -1.87
CA SER A 218 -8.95 -33.22 -2.07
C SER A 218 -8.17 -33.28 -0.76
N SER A 219 -8.18 -34.45 -0.14
CA SER A 219 -7.23 -34.80 0.90
C SER A 219 -5.86 -35.05 0.25
N ARG A 220 -4.80 -34.44 0.79
CA ARG A 220 -3.55 -35.12 1.20
C ARG A 220 -2.52 -34.07 1.66
N PHE A 221 -1.97 -34.36 2.85
CA PHE A 221 -0.78 -33.78 3.50
C PHE A 221 0.02 -32.75 2.70
N ILE A 222 -0.17 -31.47 3.03
CA ILE A 222 0.65 -30.36 2.52
C ILE A 222 1.66 -29.97 3.61
N LYS A 223 2.96 -30.08 3.28
CA LYS A 223 4.05 -29.53 4.09
C LYS A 223 3.84 -28.01 4.26
N HIS A 224 4.02 -27.51 5.49
CA HIS A 224 3.90 -26.09 5.85
C HIS A 224 4.69 -25.17 4.90
N VAL A 225 3.99 -24.42 4.04
CA VAL A 225 4.54 -23.29 3.31
C VAL A 225 4.15 -22.03 4.08
N LYS A 226 5.13 -21.28 4.62
CA LYS A 226 4.87 -19.96 5.22
C LYS A 226 4.14 -19.10 4.18
N SER A 227 3.07 -18.41 4.59
CA SER A 227 2.47 -17.37 3.74
C SER A 227 3.58 -16.47 3.21
N PRO A 228 3.54 -16.02 1.95
CA PRO A 228 4.58 -15.17 1.40
C PRO A 228 4.64 -13.86 2.20
N SER A 229 5.51 -13.80 3.21
CA SER A 229 6.03 -12.55 3.73
C SER A 229 6.92 -12.01 2.64
N CYS A 230 6.56 -10.88 2.03
CA CYS A 230 7.37 -10.25 1.01
C CYS A 230 8.75 -9.90 1.61
N PRO A 231 9.85 -10.59 1.24
CA PRO A 231 11.15 -10.05 1.55
C PRO A 231 11.34 -8.77 0.73
N ALA A 232 12.09 -7.82 1.27
CA ALA A 232 12.52 -6.66 0.51
C ALA A 232 13.12 -7.15 -0.82
N ALA A 233 12.63 -6.63 -1.95
CA ALA A 233 13.32 -6.79 -3.21
C ALA A 233 14.77 -6.31 -3.02
N PRO A 234 15.77 -6.94 -3.66
CA PRO A 234 17.11 -6.38 -3.67
C PRO A 234 16.97 -4.95 -4.20
N LEU A 235 17.30 -3.98 -3.36
CA LEU A 235 17.48 -2.61 -3.82
C LEU A 235 18.58 -2.70 -4.88
N ARG A 236 18.21 -2.72 -6.17
CA ARG A 236 19.19 -2.33 -7.20
C ARG A 236 19.68 -0.97 -6.73
N HIS A 237 20.99 -0.83 -6.56
CA HIS A 237 21.60 0.41 -6.12
C HIS A 237 21.13 1.54 -7.04
N TYR A 238 20.11 2.28 -6.62
CA TYR A 238 19.76 3.55 -7.22
C TYR A 238 20.87 4.50 -6.78
N ALA A 239 21.89 4.62 -7.63
CA ALA A 239 22.87 5.68 -7.49
C ALA A 239 22.12 7.01 -7.52
N TYR A 240 22.35 7.83 -6.49
CA TYR A 240 21.93 9.23 -6.50
C TYR A 240 22.56 9.91 -7.74
N PRO A 241 21.80 10.66 -8.56
CA PRO A 241 22.41 11.78 -9.24
C PRO A 241 22.83 12.76 -8.16
N ALA A 242 24.13 12.88 -7.93
CA ALA A 242 24.72 13.85 -7.03
C ALA A 242 24.63 15.26 -7.66
N GLU A 243 23.42 15.79 -7.80
CA GLU A 243 23.24 17.22 -8.00
C GLU A 243 22.97 17.85 -6.64
N VAL A 244 24.06 18.21 -5.97
CA VAL A 244 24.05 19.18 -4.88
C VAL A 244 23.64 20.51 -5.49
N PRO A 245 22.52 21.14 -5.09
CA PRO A 245 22.23 22.50 -5.53
C PRO A 245 23.32 23.40 -4.95
N ARG A 246 24.09 24.07 -5.82
CA ARG A 246 25.01 25.13 -5.38
C ARG A 246 24.19 26.16 -4.60
N PRO A 247 24.67 26.61 -3.43
CA PRO A 247 23.99 27.69 -2.73
C PRO A 247 24.00 28.93 -3.63
N LEU A 248 22.83 29.54 -3.77
CA LEU A 248 22.65 30.86 -4.38
C LEU A 248 23.65 31.82 -3.71
N GLN A 249 24.66 32.25 -4.48
CA GLN A 249 25.57 33.29 -4.04
C GLN A 249 24.74 34.57 -3.87
N ALA A 250 24.58 35.00 -2.62
CA ALA A 250 24.04 36.31 -2.31
C ALA A 250 24.87 37.38 -3.02
N ALA A 251 24.22 38.20 -3.84
CA ALA A 251 24.85 39.36 -4.46
C ALA A 251 25.43 40.26 -3.36
N ARG A 252 26.76 40.43 -3.37
CA ARG A 252 27.43 41.42 -2.52
C ARG A 252 26.97 42.83 -2.94
N PRO A 253 26.63 43.71 -1.99
CA PRO A 253 26.42 45.11 -2.31
C PRO A 253 27.75 45.75 -2.75
N LEU A 254 27.71 46.48 -3.86
CA LEU A 254 28.82 47.31 -4.35
C LEU A 254 29.10 48.41 -3.33
N ALA A 255 30.15 48.22 -2.52
CA ALA A 255 30.81 49.31 -1.81
C ALA A 255 31.83 49.93 -2.76
N ASN A 256 31.56 51.12 -3.28
CA ASN A 256 32.60 52.00 -3.81
C ASN A 256 32.60 53.27 -2.94
N ALA A 257 33.51 53.29 -1.97
CA ALA A 257 33.92 54.51 -1.30
C ALA A 257 35.08 55.14 -2.10
N ALA A 258 34.82 56.36 -2.58
CA ALA A 258 35.68 57.54 -2.65
C ALA A 258 37.09 57.46 -3.34
N VAL A 259 37.41 58.46 -4.16
CA VAL A 259 38.22 59.65 -3.79
C VAL A 259 38.68 60.42 -5.05
N ALA A 260 38.44 61.73 -5.02
CA ALA A 260 39.15 62.89 -5.58
C ALA A 260 39.72 62.91 -7.02
N GLY A 261 39.33 63.99 -7.72
CA GLY A 261 39.99 64.63 -8.85
C GLY A 261 39.28 65.94 -9.12
#